data_AF-A0A931DUH9-F1
#
_entry.id   AF-A0A931DUH9-F1
#
_cell.length_a   1.000
_cell.length_b   1.000
_cell.length_c   1.000
_cell.angle_alpha   90.00
_cell.angle_beta   90.00
_cell.angle_gamma   90.00
#
_symmetry.space_group_name_H-M   'P 1'
#
loop_
_entity.id
_entity.type
_entity.pdbx_description
1 polymer ?
#
loop_
_entity_poly.entity_id
_entity_poly.type
_entity_poly.pdbx_seq_one_letter_code
_entity_poly.pdbx_strand_id
1 'polypeptide(L)'
;MPVRRYVREIRGPVGFGPLILPGVSAAVIDLTGRYLLARHVAGDQWAFVGGGIKPLEDPRAALCKEVAEELTAVEPDVNGLDSAHRAPCHAIT
;
A
#
# COMPACT_ATOMS: atom_id res chain seq x y z
N MET A 1 -1.84 8.19 -5.41
CA MET A 1 -3.24 7.79 -5.15
C MET A 1 -3.99 8.90 -4.44
N PRO A 2 -5.30 9.11 -4.72
CA PRO A 2 -6.10 10.10 -3.99
C PRO A 2 -6.27 9.71 -2.51
N VAL A 3 -6.18 10.69 -1.61
CA VAL A 3 -6.37 10.48 -0.16
C VAL A 3 -7.79 9.95 0.10
N ARG A 4 -7.89 8.78 0.74
CA ARG A 4 -9.19 8.15 1.03
C ARG A 4 -10.05 9.04 1.94
N ARG A 5 -11.37 8.93 1.81
CA ARG A 5 -12.35 9.75 2.56
C ARG A 5 -12.13 9.66 4.08
N TYR A 6 -11.94 8.46 4.62
CA TYR A 6 -11.74 8.28 6.07
C TYR A 6 -10.51 9.03 6.60
N VAL A 7 -9.42 9.09 5.82
CA VAL A 7 -8.20 9.81 6.21
C VAL A 7 -8.49 11.31 6.33
N ARG A 8 -9.32 11.86 5.44
CA ARG A 8 -9.76 13.26 5.53
C ARG A 8 -10.65 13.50 6.74
N GLU A 9 -11.55 12.55 7.04
CA GLU A 9 -12.46 12.63 8.19
C GLU A 9 -11.71 12.60 9.53
N ILE A 10 -10.67 11.76 9.67
CA ILE A 10 -9.84 11.74 10.89
C ILE A 10 -8.81 12.89 10.95
N ARG A 11 -8.47 13.50 9.80
CA ARG A 11 -7.45 14.55 9.76
C ARG A 11 -7.90 15.81 10.52
N GLY A 12 -9.18 16.17 10.43
CA GLY A 12 -9.75 17.32 11.12
C GLY A 12 -9.56 17.24 12.65
N PRO A 13 -10.11 16.21 13.32
CA PRO A 13 -9.98 16.03 14.76
C PRO A 13 -8.53 15.89 15.26
N VAL A 14 -7.66 15.21 14.53
CA VAL A 14 -6.27 14.95 14.96
C VAL A 14 -5.34 16.15 14.66
N GLY A 15 -5.79 17.15 13.90
CA GLY A 15 -5.02 18.38 13.62
C GLY A 15 -3.74 18.11 12.83
N PHE A 16 -2.58 18.59 13.29
CA PHE A 16 -1.27 18.26 12.69
C PHE A 16 -0.58 17.10 13.40
N GLY A 17 -1.26 16.44 14.33
CA GLY A 17 -0.71 15.28 15.03
C GLY A 17 -0.45 14.09 14.09
N PRO A 18 0.44 13.18 14.49
CA PRO A 18 0.74 11.98 13.71
C PRO A 18 -0.52 11.12 13.50
N LEU A 19 -0.65 10.55 12.30
CA LEU A 19 -1.66 9.55 11.98
C LEU A 19 -0.98 8.21 11.73
N ILE A 20 -1.50 7.16 12.35
CA ILE A 20 -1.12 5.79 12.03
C ILE A 20 -2.06 5.33 10.91
N LEU A 21 -1.52 5.18 9.70
CA LEU A 21 -2.25 4.71 8.54
C LEU A 21 -1.75 3.31 8.19
N PRO A 22 -2.54 2.25 8.44
CA PRO A 22 -2.14 0.90 8.07
C PRO A 22 -2.11 0.76 6.54
N GLY A 23 -1.08 0.08 6.05
CA GLY A 23 -0.88 -0.20 4.64
C GLY A 23 -0.36 -1.61 4.42
N VAL A 24 -0.50 -2.10 3.20
CA VAL A 24 0.05 -3.38 2.74
C VAL A 24 0.89 -3.15 1.48
N SER A 25 1.89 -4.01 1.29
CA SER A 25 2.71 -4.02 0.07
C SER A 25 3.03 -5.46 -0.31
N ALA A 26 3.05 -5.74 -1.61
CA ALA A 26 3.35 -7.05 -2.17
C ALA A 26 4.80 -7.10 -2.64
N ALA A 27 5.58 -8.02 -2.07
CA ALA A 27 6.85 -8.43 -2.63
C ALA A 27 6.61 -9.61 -3.58
N VAL A 28 6.48 -9.33 -4.88
CA VAL A 28 6.36 -10.37 -5.91
C VAL A 28 7.75 -10.70 -6.41
N ILE A 29 8.12 -11.99 -6.35
CA ILE A 29 9.44 -12.49 -6.71
C ILE A 29 9.26 -13.50 -7.85
N ASP A 30 10.03 -13.35 -8.92
CA ASP A 30 10.05 -14.34 -10.01
C ASP A 30 10.91 -15.56 -9.67
N LEU A 31 10.87 -16.59 -10.52
CA LEU A 31 11.65 -17.82 -10.33
C LEU A 31 13.18 -17.62 -10.35
N THR A 32 13.64 -16.46 -10.81
CA THR A 32 15.05 -16.08 -10.85
C THR A 32 15.46 -15.22 -9.67
N GLY A 33 14.56 -14.94 -8.72
CA GLY A 33 14.81 -14.15 -7.52
C GLY A 33 14.73 -12.64 -7.73
N ARG A 34 14.13 -12.15 -8.83
CA ARG A 34 13.96 -10.72 -9.08
C ARG A 34 12.65 -10.21 -8.49
N TYR A 35 12.69 -8.99 -7.94
CA TYR A 35 11.52 -8.32 -7.37
C TYR A 35 10.77 -7.49 -8.41
N LEU A 36 9.44 -7.54 -8.36
CA LEU A 36 8.58 -6.61 -9.08
C LEU A 36 8.46 -5.30 -8.30
N LEU A 37 8.77 -4.19 -8.96
CA LEU A 37 8.54 -2.84 -8.46
C LEU A 37 7.68 -2.07 -9.46
N ALA A 38 6.84 -1.18 -8.96
CA ALA A 38 6.08 -0.22 -9.75
C ALA A 38 6.69 1.18 -9.61
N ARG A 39 6.73 1.94 -10.71
CA ARG A 39 7.18 3.34 -10.70
C ARG A 39 5.97 4.26 -10.58
N HIS A 40 5.87 4.99 -9.48
CA HIS A 40 4.78 5.92 -9.26
C HIS A 40 4.91 7.15 -10.18
N VAL A 41 3.91 7.37 -11.04
CA VAL A 41 3.83 8.53 -11.95
C VAL A 41 3.88 9.89 -11.24
N ALA A 42 3.45 9.96 -9.98
CA ALA A 42 3.37 11.22 -9.23
C ALA A 42 4.66 11.60 -8.50
N GLY A 43 5.53 10.62 -8.21
CA GLY A 43 6.74 10.84 -7.39
C GLY A 43 8.03 10.36 -8.05
N ASP A 44 7.93 9.75 -9.23
CA ASP A 44 9.04 9.16 -9.98
C ASP A 44 9.87 8.10 -9.21
N GLN A 45 9.29 7.53 -8.16
CA GLN A 45 9.93 6.57 -7.27
C GLN A 45 9.48 5.15 -7.58
N TRP A 46 10.39 4.20 -7.43
CA TRP A 46 10.10 2.77 -7.47
C TRP A 46 9.74 2.28 -6.08
N ALA A 47 8.62 1.56 -5.97
CA ALA A 47 8.16 0.97 -4.73
C ALA A 47 7.49 -0.39 -5.01
N PHE A 48 7.29 -1.19 -3.97
CA PHE A 48 6.41 -2.35 -4.04
C PHE A 48 4.97 -1.90 -4.29
N VAL A 49 4.23 -2.73 -5.02
CA VAL A 49 2.80 -2.52 -5.29
C VAL A 49 2.02 -2.67 -3.98
N GLY A 50 1.09 -1.77 -3.73
CA GLY A 50 0.28 -1.82 -2.51
C GLY A 50 -0.33 -0.48 -2.15
N GLY A 51 -1.01 -0.44 -1.00
CA GLY A 51 -1.76 0.72 -0.61
C GLY A 51 -2.32 0.67 0.80
N GLY A 52 -3.07 1.73 1.14
CA GLY A 52 -3.66 1.88 2.46
C GLY A 52 -4.86 0.95 2.67
N ILE A 53 -4.89 0.28 3.83
CA ILE A 53 -5.98 -0.59 4.27
C ILE A 53 -7.14 0.29 4.76
N LYS A 54 -8.39 -0.08 4.44
CA LYS A 54 -9.56 0.58 5.02
C LYS A 54 -9.76 0.14 6.48
N PRO A 55 -10.40 0.96 7.32
CA PRO A 55 -10.76 0.53 8.67
C PRO A 55 -11.54 -0.79 8.62
N LEU A 56 -11.11 -1.76 9.44
CA LEU A 56 -11.71 -3.09 9.58
C LEU A 56 -11.64 -3.98 8.32
N GLU A 57 -10.87 -3.61 7.30
CA GLU A 57 -10.63 -4.45 6.12
C GLU A 57 -9.56 -5.49 6.42
N ASP A 58 -9.77 -6.72 5.94
CA ASP A 58 -8.79 -7.78 6.06
C ASP A 58 -7.52 -7.43 5.24
N PRO A 59 -6.31 -7.49 5.82
CA PRO A 59 -5.09 -7.10 5.12
C PRO A 59 -4.81 -7.88 3.84
N ARG A 60 -5.17 -9.17 3.79
CA ARG A 60 -4.97 -10.01 2.61
C ARG A 60 -5.94 -9.62 1.50
N ALA A 61 -7.21 -9.40 1.85
CA ALA A 61 -8.20 -8.88 0.90
C ALA A 61 -7.80 -7.50 0.36
N ALA A 62 -7.31 -6.60 1.24
CA ALA A 62 -6.80 -5.30 0.84
C ALA A 62 -5.64 -5.43 -0.15
N LEU A 63 -4.66 -6.30 0.14
CA LEU A 63 -3.50 -6.52 -0.70
C LEU A 63 -3.88 -7.04 -2.09
N CYS A 64 -4.77 -8.05 -2.16
CA CYS A 64 -5.26 -8.57 -3.44
C CYS A 64 -5.95 -7.49 -4.26
N LYS A 65 -6.75 -6.62 -3.62
CA LYS A 65 -7.43 -5.51 -4.30
C LYS A 65 -6.43 -4.52 -4.89
N GLU A 66 -5.43 -4.08 -4.11
CA GLU A 66 -4.43 -3.11 -4.58
C GLU A 66 -3.56 -3.70 -5.70
N VAL A 67 -3.16 -4.98 -5.58
CA VAL A 67 -2.43 -5.67 -6.65
C VAL A 67 -3.27 -5.75 -7.93
N ALA A 68 -4.55 -6.10 -7.84
CA ALA A 68 -5.43 -6.16 -9.00
C ALA A 68 -5.69 -4.77 -9.63
N GLU A 69 -5.74 -3.71 -8.82
CA GLU A 69 -5.91 -2.32 -9.28
C GLU A 69 -4.66 -1.81 -10.02
N GLU A 70 -3.45 -2.17 -9.59
CA GLU A 70 -2.19 -1.68 -10.15
C GLU A 70 -1.55 -2.61 -11.20
N LEU A 71 -1.85 -3.91 -11.15
CA LEU A 71 -1.28 -4.94 -12.02
C LEU A 71 -2.41 -5.74 -12.68
N THR A 72 -2.79 -5.35 -13.91
CA THR A 72 -3.87 -6.02 -14.67
C THR A 72 -3.55 -7.47 -15.10
N ALA A 73 -2.35 -7.98 -14.82
CA ALA A 73 -1.83 -9.25 -15.36
C ALA A 73 -1.24 -10.21 -14.32
N VAL A 74 -1.41 -9.95 -13.02
CA VAL A 74 -0.86 -10.80 -11.95
C VAL A 74 -1.97 -11.21 -11.00
N GLU A 75 -2.24 -12.51 -10.89
CA GLU A 75 -3.00 -13.07 -9.77
C GLU A 75 -2.02 -13.42 -8.64
N PRO A 76 -2.00 -12.67 -7.52
CA PRO A 76 -1.07 -12.95 -6.44
C PRO A 76 -1.51 -14.20 -5.66
N ASP A 77 -0.69 -15.25 -5.69
CA ASP A 77 -0.77 -16.33 -4.70
C ASP A 77 -0.12 -15.85 -3.39
N VAL A 78 -0.95 -15.39 -2.46
CA VAL A 78 -0.48 -14.76 -1.21
C VAL A 78 0.01 -15.84 -0.24
N ASN A 79 1.29 -16.17 -0.33
CA ASN A 79 1.92 -17.23 0.45
C ASN A 79 2.25 -16.87 1.92
N GLY A 80 1.96 -15.65 2.37
CA GLY A 80 2.13 -15.23 3.76
C GLY A 80 2.01 -13.73 3.99
N LEU A 81 1.70 -13.31 5.21
CA LEU A 81 1.86 -11.94 5.71
C LEU A 81 3.11 -11.93 6.58
N ASP A 82 4.22 -11.46 6.03
CA ASP A 82 5.55 -11.75 6.58
C ASP A 82 6.03 -10.73 7.63
N SER A 83 5.58 -9.47 7.57
CA SER A 83 6.13 -8.45 8.48
C SER A 83 5.39 -7.10 8.48
N ALA A 84 5.30 -6.47 9.66
CA ALA A 84 4.80 -5.11 9.83
C ALA A 84 5.97 -4.13 9.91
N HIS A 85 5.99 -3.13 9.02
CA HIS A 85 7.04 -2.11 8.96
C HIS A 85 6.43 -0.73 9.18
N ARG A 86 7.15 0.15 9.90
CA ARG A 86 6.83 1.58 9.96
C ARG A 86 7.24 2.20 8.62
N ALA A 87 6.31 2.28 7.68
CA ALA A 87 6.56 3.00 6.43
C ALA A 87 6.73 4.50 6.75
N PRO A 88 7.79 5.17 6.25
CA PRO A 88 7.82 6.62 6.29
C PRO A 88 6.61 7.12 5.50
N CYS A 89 5.70 7.81 6.20
CA CYS A 89 4.65 8.56 5.56
C CYS A 89 5.35 9.67 4.75
N HIS A 90 5.59 9.43 3.45
CA HIS A 90 5.96 10.50 2.54
C HIS A 90 4.73 11.40 2.39
N ALA A 91 4.57 12.32 3.34
CA ALA A 91 3.71 13.48 3.18
C ALA A 91 4.31 14.30 2.04
N ILE A 92 3.70 14.17 0.86
CA ILE A 92 3.92 15.11 -0.24
C ILE A 92 3.49 16.48 0.30
N THR A 93 4.44 17.40 0.38
CA THR A 93 4.17 18.84 0.53
C THR A 93 3.57 19.36 -0.76
#